data_AF-A0A352GLY0-F1
#
_entry.id   AF-A0A352GLY0-F1
#
_cell.length_a   1.000
_cell.length_b   1.000
_cell.length_c   1.000
_cell.angle_alpha   90.00
_cell.angle_beta   90.00
_cell.angle_gamma   90.00
#
_symmetry.space_group_name_H-M   'P 1'
#
loop_
_entity.id
_entity.type
_entity.pdbx_description
1 polymer ?
#
loop_
_entity_poly.entity_id
_entity_poly.type
_entity_poly.pdbx_seq_one_letter_code
_entity_poly.pdbx_strand_id
1 'polypeptide(L)'
;MLATGSKETALPNFHIYPVADGDSFWVKASSSEEARKLIVLNVPDAPNAAETSQYRCEEDDQKSPPHGLIYHQAGRPITITRR
;
A
#
# COMPACT_ATOMS: atom_id res chain seq x y z
N MET A 1 14.98 0.41 -34.03
CA MET A 1 14.07 1.44 -33.50
C MET A 1 13.83 1.12 -32.04
N LEU A 2 14.35 1.94 -31.13
CA LEU A 2 14.27 1.73 -29.69
C LEU A 2 12.85 2.09 -29.22
N ALA A 3 12.06 1.09 -28.88
CA ALA A 3 10.84 1.30 -28.13
C ALA A 3 11.22 1.52 -26.65
N THR A 4 11.57 2.75 -26.29
CA THR A 4 11.50 3.21 -24.89
C THR A 4 10.03 3.40 -24.51
N GLY A 5 9.28 2.29 -24.53
CA GLY A 5 8.10 2.19 -23.68
C GLY A 5 8.65 2.04 -22.27
N SER A 6 8.54 3.08 -21.46
CA SER A 6 8.62 2.95 -20.01
C SER A 6 7.69 1.79 -19.67
N LYS A 7 8.26 0.61 -19.35
CA LYS A 7 7.50 -0.42 -18.66
C LYS A 7 7.11 0.28 -17.36
N GLU A 8 5.90 0.82 -17.31
CA GLU A 8 5.15 0.85 -16.06
C GLU A 8 5.10 -0.62 -15.65
N THR A 9 6.15 -1.08 -14.96
CA THR A 9 6.10 -2.30 -14.19
C THR A 9 4.90 -2.09 -13.30
N ALA A 10 3.79 -2.77 -13.63
CA ALA A 10 2.58 -2.74 -12.84
C ALA A 10 3.01 -3.12 -11.43
N LEU A 11 3.11 -2.12 -10.55
CA LEU A 11 3.56 -2.34 -9.20
C LEU A 11 2.56 -3.30 -8.56
N PRO A 12 3.02 -4.38 -7.92
CA PRO A 12 2.13 -5.29 -7.23
C PRO A 12 1.32 -4.54 -6.20
N ASN A 13 0.10 -5.01 -5.98
CA ASN A 13 -0.76 -4.44 -4.97
C ASN A 13 -0.58 -5.21 -3.66
N PHE A 14 -0.42 -4.47 -2.57
CA PHE A 14 -0.31 -5.03 -1.24
C PHE A 14 -1.53 -4.65 -0.41
N HIS A 15 -2.08 -5.65 0.27
CA HIS A 15 -3.10 -5.52 1.29
C HIS A 15 -2.43 -5.57 2.67
N ILE A 16 -2.52 -4.46 3.40
CA ILE A 16 -2.01 -4.31 4.76
C ILE A 16 -3.21 -4.28 5.70
N TYR A 17 -3.28 -5.20 6.65
CA TYR A 17 -4.40 -5.30 7.57
C TYR A 17 -3.92 -5.69 8.97
N PRO A 18 -4.58 -5.19 10.03
CA PRO A 18 -4.19 -5.48 11.39
C PRO A 18 -4.49 -6.95 11.74
N VAL A 19 -3.66 -7.52 12.61
CA VAL A 19 -3.87 -8.85 13.21
C VAL A 19 -5.03 -8.81 14.20
N ALA A 20 -5.24 -7.65 14.84
CA ALA A 20 -6.41 -7.36 15.66
C ALA A 20 -7.51 -6.70 14.82
N ASP A 21 -8.66 -6.41 15.43
CA ASP A 21 -9.74 -5.66 14.77
C ASP A 21 -9.27 -4.24 14.42
N GLY A 22 -9.49 -3.82 13.18
CA GLY A 22 -9.10 -2.50 12.70
C GLY A 22 -9.19 -2.36 11.19
N ASP A 23 -8.65 -1.27 10.68
CA ASP A 23 -8.78 -0.89 9.28
C ASP A 23 -7.75 -1.54 8.36
N SER A 24 -8.23 -2.04 7.22
CA SER A 24 -7.38 -2.53 6.14
C SER A 24 -7.03 -1.44 5.12
N PHE A 25 -5.87 -1.62 4.50
CA PHE A 25 -5.30 -0.70 3.53
C PHE A 25 -4.82 -1.45 2.29
N TRP A 26 -5.01 -0.86 1.12
CA TRP A 26 -4.45 -1.37 -0.15
C TRP A 26 -3.55 -0.32 -0.77
N VAL A 27 -2.37 -0.72 -1.24
CA VAL A 27 -1.39 0.18 -1.84
C VAL A 27 -0.53 -0.53 -2.88
N LYS A 28 -0.21 0.19 -3.97
CA LYS A 28 0.78 -0.26 -4.95
C LYS A 28 2.20 0.08 -4.51
N ALA A 29 3.05 -0.93 -4.40
CA ALA A 29 4.45 -0.75 -4.01
C ALA A 29 5.35 -1.77 -4.72
N SER A 30 6.66 -1.58 -4.65
CA SER A 30 7.62 -2.53 -5.25
C SER A 30 7.86 -3.77 -4.38
N SER A 31 7.55 -3.68 -3.08
CA SER A 31 7.72 -4.76 -2.10
C SER A 31 6.80 -4.56 -0.91
N SER A 32 6.60 -5.61 -0.12
CA SER A 32 5.78 -5.57 1.09
C SER A 32 6.35 -4.62 2.16
N GLU A 33 7.67 -4.49 2.25
CA GLU A 33 8.35 -3.52 3.12
C GLU A 33 8.05 -2.08 2.71
N GLU A 34 8.14 -1.79 1.40
CA GLU A 34 7.83 -0.46 0.88
C GLU A 34 6.35 -0.14 1.05
N ALA A 35 5.46 -1.13 0.84
CA ALA A 35 4.04 -0.98 1.07
C ALA A 35 3.73 -0.55 2.52
N ARG A 36 4.31 -1.26 3.50
CA ARG A 36 4.17 -0.92 4.93
C ARG A 36 4.69 0.49 5.22
N LYS A 37 5.84 0.85 4.67
CA LYS A 37 6.44 2.18 4.84
C LYS A 37 5.52 3.28 4.29
N LEU A 38 4.93 3.07 3.12
CA LEU A 38 3.97 4.01 2.54
C LEU A 38 2.75 4.19 3.44
N ILE A 39 2.21 3.11 4.03
CA ILE A 39 1.13 3.20 5.02
C ILE A 39 1.57 4.02 6.22
N VAL A 40 2.67 3.68 6.89
CA VAL A 40 3.15 4.40 8.10
C VAL A 40 3.38 5.88 7.84
N LEU A 41 3.91 6.24 6.67
CA LEU A 41 4.22 7.64 6.33
C LEU A 41 3.00 8.47 5.96
N ASN A 42 1.93 7.85 5.42
CA ASN A 42 0.78 8.58 4.86
C ASN A 42 -0.52 8.35 5.64
N VAL A 43 -0.62 7.29 6.44
CA VAL A 43 -1.80 6.92 7.22
C VAL A 43 -1.54 7.20 8.70
N PRO A 44 -2.06 8.32 9.24
CA PRO A 44 -1.82 8.70 10.64
C PRO A 44 -2.44 7.70 11.63
N ASP A 45 -3.47 6.97 11.23
CA ASP A 45 -4.17 5.99 12.07
C ASP A 45 -3.45 4.63 12.16
N ALA A 46 -2.42 4.40 11.34
CA ALA A 46 -1.69 3.13 11.30
C ALA A 46 -0.16 3.31 11.45
N PRO A 47 0.32 3.99 12.53
CA PRO A 47 1.75 4.22 12.73
C PRO A 47 2.53 2.90 12.92
N ASN A 48 1.85 1.85 13.37
CA ASN A 48 2.43 0.54 13.62
C ASN A 48 2.32 -0.41 12.43
N ALA A 49 1.92 0.06 11.24
CA ALA A 49 1.82 -0.79 10.04
C ALA A 49 3.16 -1.41 9.60
N ALA A 50 4.30 -0.88 10.08
CA ALA A 50 5.60 -1.51 9.91
C ALA A 50 5.73 -2.83 10.70
N GLU A 51 5.07 -2.94 11.85
CA GLU A 51 5.21 -4.06 12.78
C GLU A 51 4.50 -5.32 12.26
N THR A 52 5.25 -6.37 11.90
CA THR A 52 4.70 -7.64 11.40
C THR A 52 3.81 -8.37 12.40
N SER A 53 3.98 -8.08 13.69
CA SER A 53 3.20 -8.65 14.78
C SER A 53 1.84 -7.96 14.94
N GLN A 54 1.70 -6.72 14.46
CA GLN A 54 0.46 -5.95 14.53
C GLN A 54 -0.26 -5.88 13.19
N TYR A 55 0.49 -5.86 12.08
CA TYR A 55 -0.04 -5.78 10.72
C TYR A 55 0.56 -6.86 9.82
N ARG A 56 -0.34 -7.56 9.13
CA ARG A 56 0.00 -8.43 8.01
C ARG A 56 0.05 -7.60 6.74
N CYS A 57 0.88 -8.06 5.81
CA CYS A 57 1.04 -7.46 4.50
C CYS A 57 1.17 -8.61 3.51
N GLU A 58 0.22 -8.70 2.60
CA GLU A 58 0.15 -9.74 1.58
C GLU A 58 -0.08 -9.10 0.22
N GLU A 59 0.40 -9.73 -0.85
CA GLU A 59 0.06 -9.31 -2.20
C GLU A 59 -1.41 -9.68 -2.46
N ASP A 60 -2.22 -8.71 -2.88
CA ASP A 60 -3.66 -8.89 -3.12
C ASP A 60 -4.05 -8.21 -4.43
N ASP A 61 -4.21 -8.99 -5.49
CA ASP A 61 -4.62 -8.44 -6.79
C ASP A 61 -6.12 -8.16 -6.89
N GLN A 62 -6.91 -8.53 -5.87
CA GLN A 62 -8.37 -8.37 -5.88
C GLN A 62 -8.79 -6.89 -5.85
N LYS A 63 -8.04 -6.04 -5.13
CA LYS A 63 -8.29 -4.59 -5.08
C LYS A 63 -7.05 -3.82 -5.49
N SER A 64 -7.06 -3.31 -6.72
CA SER A 64 -5.97 -2.51 -7.28
C SER A 64 -6.25 -1.00 -7.20
N PRO A 65 -5.71 -0.27 -6.21
CA PRO A 65 -5.77 1.19 -6.18
C PRO A 65 -4.93 1.78 -7.33
N PRO A 66 -5.24 3.01 -7.79
CA PRO A 66 -4.36 3.74 -8.69
C PRO A 66 -2.99 3.97 -8.05
N HIS A 67 -1.95 4.05 -8.89
CA HIS A 67 -0.61 4.35 -8.40
C HIS A 67 -0.57 5.73 -7.73
N GLY A 68 0.03 5.81 -6.54
CA GLY A 68 0.07 7.03 -5.74
C GLY A 68 -1.12 7.20 -4.78
N LEU A 69 -2.02 6.23 -4.67
CA LEU A 69 -3.10 6.22 -3.69
C LEU A 69 -3.01 5.00 -2.76
N ILE A 70 -3.44 5.21 -1.52
CA ILE A 70 -3.72 4.19 -0.52
C ILE A 70 -5.24 4.13 -0.39
N TYR A 71 -5.83 2.96 -0.60
CA TYR A 71 -7.25 2.73 -0.32
C TYR A 71 -7.41 2.33 1.14
N HIS A 72 -8.29 3.01 1.84
CA HIS A 72 -8.62 2.74 3.24
C HIS A 72 -10.01 2.11 3.31
N GLN A 73 -10.15 1.00 4.03
CA GLN A 73 -11.43 0.26 4.11
C GLN A 73 -12.57 1.11 4.69
N ALA A 74 -12.34 1.81 5.80
CA ALA A 74 -13.40 2.59 6.47
C ALA A 74 -13.49 4.05 6.02
N GLY A 75 -12.71 4.47 5.03
CA GLY A 75 -12.54 5.89 4.76
C GLY A 75 -12.30 6.27 3.30
N ARG A 76 -11.82 7.50 3.14
CA ARG A 76 -11.47 8.06 1.83
C ARG A 76 -10.08 7.56 1.42
N PRO A 77 -9.82 7.39 0.11
CA PRO A 77 -8.48 7.09 -0.35
C PRO A 77 -7.52 8.22 0.02
N ILE A 78 -6.33 7.84 0.48
CA ILE A 78 -5.27 8.73 0.94
C ILE A 78 -4.23 8.88 -0.17
N THR A 79 -3.81 10.10 -0.46
CA THR A 79 -2.77 10.36 -1.48
C THR A 79 -1.39 10.18 -0.91
N ILE A 80 -0.57 9.35 -1.57
CA ILE A 80 0.83 9.13 -1.21
C ILE A 80 1.61 10.40 -1.54
N THR A 81 2.13 11.04 -0.50
CA THR A 81 3.03 12.19 -0.65
C THR A 81 4.46 11.70 -0.42
N ARG A 82 5.27 11.62 -1.47
CA ARG A 82 6.71 11.36 -1.33
C ARG A 82 7.35 12.63 -0.75
N ARG A 83 7.71 12.61 0.53
CA ARG A 83 8.45 13.68 1.21
C ARG A 83 9.89 13.26 1.44
#